data_AF-A0A7C0ZCV1-F1
#
_entry.id   AF-A0A7C0ZCV1-F1
#
_cell.length_a   1.000
_cell.length_b   1.000
_cell.length_c   1.000
_cell.angle_alpha   90.00
_cell.angle_beta   90.00
_cell.angle_gamma   90.00
#
_symmetry.space_group_name_H-M   'P 1'
#
loop_
_entity.id
_entity.type
_entity.pdbx_description
1 polymer ?
#
loop_
_entity_poly.entity_id
_entity_poly.type
_entity_poly.pdbx_seq_one_letter_code
_entity_poly.pdbx_strand_id
1 'polypeptide(L)'
;MWKMFIGAFITIFLAELGDKTQIAIFTMSAKEKSFLPVFLGASIAMTLSTLIVALIGSAAGNVIPEKVTRYVAGAVFIIFGALMLWGKV
;
A
#
# COMPACT_ATOMS: atom_id res chain seq x y z
N MET A 1 -8.48 -2.49 21.08
CA MET A 1 -8.92 -2.48 19.67
C MET A 1 -8.78 -1.10 19.01
N TRP A 2 -9.42 -0.04 19.53
CA TRP A 2 -9.37 1.30 18.90
C TRP A 2 -7.94 1.87 18.71
N LYS A 3 -7.04 1.64 19.67
CA LYS A 3 -5.62 2.06 19.57
C LYS A 3 -4.87 1.40 18.41
N MET A 4 -5.10 0.10 18.15
CA MET A 4 -4.47 -0.61 17.04
C MET A 4 -5.04 -0.15 15.70
N PHE A 5 -6.35 0.09 15.63
CA PHE A 5 -7.01 0.62 14.44
C PHE A 5 -6.45 1.99 14.05
N ILE A 6 -6.40 2.94 14.99
CA ILE A 6 -5.84 4.28 14.74
C ILE A 6 -4.37 4.19 14.33
N GLY A 7 -3.58 3.35 15.02
CA GLY A 7 -2.15 3.18 14.69
C GLY A 7 -1.95 2.66 13.27
N ALA A 8 -2.68 1.61 12.88
CA ALA A 8 -2.64 1.07 11.52
C ALA A 8 -3.13 2.10 10.49
N PHE A 9 -4.23 2.79 10.76
CA PHE A 9 -4.79 3.81 9.89
C PHE A 9 -3.77 4.92 9.62
N ILE A 10 -3.20 5.54 10.67
CA ILE A 10 -2.24 6.63 10.51
C ILE A 10 -0.98 6.13 9.78
N THR A 11 -0.47 4.95 10.12
CA THR A 11 0.75 4.41 9.51
C THR A 11 0.57 4.18 8.01
N ILE A 12 -0.52 3.51 7.63
CA ILE A 12 -0.83 3.24 6.22
C ILE A 12 -1.16 4.54 5.49
N PHE A 13 -1.96 5.42 6.10
CA PHE A 13 -2.32 6.71 5.52
C PHE A 13 -1.09 7.56 5.22
N LEU A 14 -0.13 7.67 6.14
CA LEU A 14 1.13 8.39 5.90
C LEU A 14 2.01 7.68 4.87
N ALA A 15 2.08 6.34 4.89
CA ALA A 15 2.90 5.58 3.97
C ALA A 15 2.41 5.67 2.52
N GLU A 16 1.09 5.75 2.32
CA GLU A 16 0.45 5.83 1.01
C GLU A 16 0.27 7.27 0.51
N LEU A 17 0.49 8.29 1.36
CA LEU A 17 0.26 9.68 1.01
C LEU A 17 1.22 10.15 -0.09
N GLY A 18 0.69 10.56 -1.24
CA GLY A 18 1.48 11.08 -2.35
C GLY A 18 2.16 10.01 -3.21
N ASP A 19 1.74 8.74 -3.10
CA ASP A 19 2.23 7.69 -4.00
C ASP A 19 1.78 7.93 -5.47
N LYS A 20 2.52 7.32 -6.39
CA LYS A 20 2.26 7.29 -7.84
C LYS A 20 0.82 6.88 -8.15
N THR A 21 0.23 5.95 -7.40
CA THR A 21 -1.17 5.56 -7.57
C THR A 21 -2.15 6.72 -7.32
N GLN A 22 -1.89 7.56 -6.31
CA GLN A 22 -2.72 8.74 -6.04
C GLN A 22 -2.59 9.78 -7.16
N ILE A 23 -1.37 10.04 -7.65
CA ILE A 23 -1.15 10.96 -8.78
C ILE A 23 -1.87 10.46 -10.05
N ALA A 24 -1.87 9.15 -10.30
CA ALA A 24 -2.61 8.56 -11.41
C ALA A 24 -4.13 8.78 -11.27
N ILE A 25 -4.70 8.55 -10.08
CA ILE A 25 -6.12 8.79 -9.80
C ILE A 25 -6.47 10.28 -9.97
N PHE A 26 -5.64 11.19 -9.46
CA PHE A 26 -5.82 12.64 -9.66
C PHE A 26 -5.83 13.00 -11.16
N THR A 27 -4.92 12.41 -11.94
CA THR A 27 -4.85 12.66 -13.38
C THR A 27 -6.07 12.11 -14.12
N MET A 28 -6.55 10.92 -13.75
CA MET A 28 -7.78 10.36 -14.30
C MET A 28 -9.00 11.20 -13.93
N SER A 29 -9.06 11.68 -12.69
CA SER A 29 -10.13 12.57 -12.22
C SER A 29 -10.12 13.93 -12.92
N ALA A 30 -8.94 14.42 -13.34
CA ALA A 30 -8.82 15.67 -14.10
C ALA A 30 -9.24 15.51 -15.58
N LYS A 31 -9.17 14.30 -16.13
CA LYS A 31 -9.54 14.00 -17.53
C LYS A 31 -11.01 13.65 -17.70
N GLU A 32 -11.60 12.99 -16.71
CA GLU A 32 -13.00 12.57 -16.76
C GLU A 32 -13.97 13.71 -16.44
N LYS A 33 -15.08 13.79 -17.19
CA LYS A 33 -16.13 14.80 -16.95
C LYS A 33 -16.97 14.50 -15.71
N SER A 34 -16.92 13.28 -15.19
CA SER A 34 -17.72 12.82 -14.06
C SER A 34 -16.82 12.28 -12.94
N PHE A 35 -17.01 12.79 -11.73
CA PHE A 35 -16.20 12.40 -10.57
C PHE A 35 -16.56 11.01 -10.04
N LEU A 36 -17.84 10.60 -10.15
CA LEU A 36 -18.36 9.37 -9.54
C LEU A 36 -17.65 8.09 -10.05
N PRO A 37 -17.47 7.90 -11.37
CA PRO A 37 -16.82 6.69 -11.88
C PRO A 37 -15.38 6.53 -11.42
N VAL A 38 -14.62 7.63 -11.41
CA VAL A 38 -13.22 7.62 -10.98
C VAL A 38 -13.14 7.36 -9.47
N PHE A 39 -13.98 8.01 -8.67
CA PHE A 39 -14.02 7.80 -7.22
C PHE A 39 -14.39 6.36 -6.86
N LEU A 40 -15.44 5.82 -7.46
CA LEU A 40 -15.90 4.45 -7.18
C LEU A 40 -14.88 3.42 -7.67
N GLY A 41 -14.34 3.58 -8.88
CA GLY A 41 -13.33 2.70 -9.42
C GLY A 41 -12.06 2.66 -8.56
N ALA A 42 -11.54 3.83 -8.19
CA ALA A 42 -10.37 3.94 -7.31
C ALA A 42 -10.63 3.36 -5.91
N SER A 43 -11.80 3.66 -5.32
CA SER A 43 -12.17 3.16 -3.99
C SER A 43 -12.30 1.64 -3.97
N ILE A 44 -12.94 1.05 -4.98
CA ILE A 44 -13.07 -0.40 -5.11
C ILE A 44 -11.71 -1.04 -5.33
N ALA A 45 -10.89 -0.49 -6.23
CA ALA A 45 -9.55 -1.02 -6.51
C ALA A 45 -8.66 -1.01 -5.25
N MET A 46 -8.61 0.10 -4.51
CA MET A 46 -7.82 0.20 -3.28
C MET A 46 -8.33 -0.71 -2.16
N THR A 47 -9.66 -0.79 -2.01
CA THR A 47 -10.27 -1.66 -0.98
C THR A 47 -9.97 -3.12 -1.28
N LEU A 48 -10.14 -3.56 -2.53
CA LEU A 48 -9.85 -4.93 -2.94
C LEU A 48 -8.36 -5.26 -2.83
N SER A 49 -7.48 -4.36 -3.27
CA SER A 49 -6.02 -4.55 -3.17
C SER A 49 -5.61 -4.75 -1.70
N THR A 50 -6.03 -3.84 -0.82
CA THR A 50 -5.72 -3.91 0.61
C THR A 50 -6.31 -5.16 1.25
N LEU A 51 -7.54 -5.54 0.89
CA LEU A 51 -8.19 -6.74 1.41
C LEU A 51 -7.42 -8.01 1.02
N ILE A 52 -7.02 -8.14 -0.25
CA ILE A 52 -6.26 -9.29 -0.74
C ILE A 52 -4.92 -9.38 0.00
N VAL A 53 -4.19 -8.27 0.11
CA VAL A 53 -2.91 -8.22 0.83
C VAL A 53 -3.09 -8.59 2.31
N ALA A 54 -4.13 -8.08 2.98
CA ALA A 54 -4.40 -8.37 4.38
C ALA A 54 -4.76 -9.84 4.62
N LEU A 55 -5.58 -10.44 3.75
CA LEU A 55 -5.95 -11.86 3.84
C LEU A 55 -4.74 -12.76 3.64
N ILE A 56 -3.93 -12.49 2.60
CA ILE A 56 -2.70 -13.25 2.34
C ILE A 56 -1.71 -13.07 3.49
N GLY A 57 -1.53 -11.84 3.99
CA GLY A 57 -0.64 -11.53 5.11
C GLY A 57 -1.07 -12.24 6.39
N SER A 58 -2.37 -12.29 6.68
CA SER A 58 -2.91 -13.01 7.83
C SER A 58 -2.72 -14.52 7.71
N ALA A 59 -2.96 -15.10 6.53
CA ALA A 59 -2.73 -16.52 6.28
C ALA A 59 -1.24 -16.88 6.39
N ALA A 60 -0.37 -16.07 5.79
CA ALA A 60 1.08 -16.25 5.83
C ALA A 60 1.65 -16.10 7.25
N GLY A 61 1.11 -15.19 8.06
CA GLY A 61 1.53 -14.98 9.45
C GLY A 61 1.31 -16.19 10.37
N ASN A 62 0.38 -17.09 10.02
CA ASN A 62 0.17 -18.34 10.77
C ASN A 62 1.22 -19.42 10.47
N VAL A 63 1.94 -19.30 9.35
CA VAL A 63 2.90 -20.31 8.86
C VAL A 63 4.34 -19.81 8.97
N ILE A 64 4.56 -18.51 8.83
CA ILE A 64 5.90 -17.90 8.76
C ILE A 64 6.27 -17.27 10.11
N PRO A 65 7.42 -17.62 10.71
CA PRO A 65 7.90 -16.99 11.93
C PRO A 65 8.13 -15.48 11.74
N GLU A 66 7.63 -14.67 12.68
CA GLU A 66 7.71 -13.20 12.64
C GLU A 66 9.15 -12.68 12.42
N LYS A 67 10.15 -13.36 13.01
CA LYS A 67 11.56 -13.02 12.82
C LYS A 67 11.99 -13.08 11.35
N VAL A 68 11.56 -14.11 10.62
CA VAL A 68 11.91 -14.28 9.20
C VAL A 68 11.28 -13.17 8.38
N THR A 69 9.98 -12.90 8.60
CA THR A 69 9.25 -11.82 7.92
C THR A 69 9.94 -10.47 8.14
N ARG A 70 10.39 -10.17 9.37
CA ARG A 70 11.08 -8.91 9.67
C ARG A 70 12.42 -8.76 8.95
N TYR A 71 13.25 -9.82 8.92
CA TYR A 71 14.52 -9.76 8.20
C TYR A 71 14.33 -9.65 6.69
N VAL A 72 13.38 -10.41 6.13
CA VAL A 72 13.07 -10.36 4.68
C VAL A 72 12.55 -8.98 4.30
N ALA A 73 11.59 -8.42 5.05
CA ALA A 73 11.08 -7.08 4.79
C ALA A 73 12.20 -6.03 4.83
N GLY A 74 13.06 -6.07 5.85
CA GLY A 74 14.20 -5.16 5.95
C GLY A 74 15.18 -5.29 4.78
N ALA A 75 15.53 -6.51 4.38
CA ALA A 75 16.40 -6.76 3.23
C ALA A 75 15.79 -6.21 1.92
N VAL A 76 14.50 -6.43 1.70
CA VAL A 76 13.78 -5.90 0.54
C VAL A 76 13.81 -4.37 0.52
N PHE A 77 13.55 -3.72 1.67
CA PHE A 77 13.64 -2.25 1.77
C PHE A 77 15.05 -1.72 1.47
N ILE A 78 16.10 -2.39 1.97
CA ILE A 78 17.49 -2.00 1.67
C ILE A 78 17.80 -2.14 0.18
N ILE A 79 17.38 -3.25 -0.45
CA ILE A 79 17.58 -3.49 -1.87
C ILE A 79 16.87 -2.41 -2.70
N PHE A 80 15.60 -2.12 -2.41
CA PHE A 80 14.86 -1.05 -3.10
C PHE A 80 15.52 0.32 -2.90
N GLY A 81 15.95 0.65 -1.68
CA GLY A 81 16.67 1.88 -1.40
C GLY A 81 17.99 1.99 -2.18
N ALA A 82 18.76 0.91 -2.25
CA ALA A 82 20.01 0.87 -3.03
C ALA A 82 19.75 0.99 -4.55
N LEU A 83 18.72 0.32 -5.07
CA LEU A 83 18.32 0.43 -6.48
C LEU A 83 17.87 1.84 -6.85
N MET A 84 17.14 2.51 -5.95
CA MET A 84 16.71 3.89 -6.11
C MET A 84 17.90 4.85 -6.11
N LEU A 85 18.89 4.65 -5.22
CA LEU A 85 20.14 5.43 -5.21
C LEU A 85 20.97 5.23 -6.49
N TRP A 86 20.94 4.02 -7.07
CA TRP A 86 21.61 3.74 -8.35
C TRP A 86 20.86 4.31 -9.56
N GLY A 87 19.66 4.88 -9.37
CA GLY A 87 18.83 5.41 -10.46
C GLY A 87 18.31 4.33 -11.41
N LYS A 88 18.26 3.07 -10.95
CA LYS A 88 17.65 1.96 -11.71
C LYS A 88 16.13 1.88 -11.52
N VAL A 89 15.60 2.58 -10.53
CA VAL A 89 14.18 2.72 -10.14
C VAL A 89 13.96 4.17 -9.74
#